data_AF-A0A505H1Y8-F1
#
_entry.id   AF-A0A505H1Y8-F1
#
_cell.length_a   1.000
_cell.length_b   1.000
_cell.length_c   1.000
_cell.angle_alpha   90.00
_cell.angle_beta   90.00
_cell.angle_gamma   90.00
#
_symmetry.space_group_name_H-M   'P 1'
#
loop_
_entity.id
_entity.type
_entity.pdbx_description
1 polymer ?
#
loop_
_entity_poly.entity_id
_entity_poly.type
_entity_poly.pdbx_seq_one_letter_code
_entity_poly.pdbx_strand_id
1 'polypeptide(L)'
;MIVVDGRTDREKLIELLQVPEQTHLEFKSELDLTTKRDELNFVKDAVSMSNRSPGGYILVGVNDDRTLALPIGTIADRARFDGARLGDTIRRYIEGEVHVMSQVHEVDGHEVILIYLPHHRDGLPVPMSKLGQFQEENGKQVVVFREGDVLVREGAKNTPLRHAHWNDLLDRRDQRLREEARTHVDSLIADLATAMRAGGAGPTLVPMSVEMADDAFGEAVASHLEAGSDIRLRQFLGQTAALVSNPDERRTALDKITILTAHAMYFERDAIAEKAIDSLFDAYAKIGHGEAAARLDIITRVYVLGSLAVRLRQWAIVHDLALRPYPTNGDVYIYSSWIRHGQVDASRADLFPNDKGGMMISAARVLMSEQPAMRPDVPDSAVPDPGDLTHDDALFNSLCQFDILYCMIVAAEGLHEGGAYPAASAMNQDRANPAFELVASDPDARAAMFPTSDERKIAEAMTEVFAIAEHESFGFGGHWWSLPQGAQRFVGNQLGEGA
;
A
#
# COMPACT_ATOMS: atom_id res chain seq x y z
N MET A 1 7.74 -5.35 -8.88
CA MET A 1 6.27 -5.49 -8.82
C MET A 1 5.63 -4.09 -8.81
N ILE A 2 4.35 -3.93 -9.16
CA ILE A 2 3.60 -2.67 -8.88
C ILE A 2 2.56 -2.92 -7.80
N VAL A 3 2.17 -1.86 -7.10
CA VAL A 3 0.96 -1.87 -6.27
C VAL A 3 -0.22 -1.47 -7.14
N VAL A 4 -1.30 -2.25 -7.14
CA VAL A 4 -2.54 -1.88 -7.83
C VAL A 4 -3.49 -1.34 -6.78
N ASP A 5 -3.43 -0.02 -6.57
CA ASP A 5 -4.12 0.69 -5.50
C ASP A 5 -5.32 1.50 -6.00
N GLY A 6 -5.61 1.48 -7.30
CA GLY A 6 -6.69 2.23 -7.94
C GLY A 6 -6.41 3.72 -8.13
N ARG A 7 -5.25 4.22 -7.70
CA ARG A 7 -4.90 5.64 -7.85
C ARG A 7 -4.71 6.01 -9.30
N THR A 8 -5.16 7.21 -9.68
CA THR A 8 -4.91 7.75 -11.02
C THR A 8 -4.22 9.11 -11.00
N ASP A 9 -3.72 9.54 -9.83
CA ASP A 9 -3.01 10.80 -9.64
C ASP A 9 -1.59 10.81 -10.26
N ARG A 10 -0.97 12.00 -10.27
CA ARG A 10 0.36 12.20 -10.87
C ARG A 10 1.46 11.41 -10.17
N GLU A 11 1.40 11.24 -8.85
CA GLU A 11 2.39 10.46 -8.10
C GLU A 11 2.30 8.99 -8.51
N LYS A 12 1.08 8.48 -8.73
CA LYS A 12 0.88 7.12 -9.25
C LYS A 12 1.42 6.96 -10.66
N LEU A 13 1.16 7.92 -11.55
CA LEU A 13 1.74 7.92 -12.90
C LEU A 13 3.27 7.82 -12.85
N ILE A 14 3.89 8.66 -12.01
CA ILE A 14 5.32 8.65 -11.76
C ILE A 14 5.79 7.27 -11.29
N GLU A 15 5.12 6.65 -10.31
CA GLU A 15 5.44 5.32 -9.80
C GLU A 15 5.42 4.27 -10.93
N LEU A 16 4.40 4.31 -11.78
CA LEU A 16 4.22 3.37 -12.88
C LEU A 16 5.23 3.55 -14.03
N LEU A 17 5.70 4.78 -14.29
CA LEU A 17 6.74 5.01 -15.30
C LEU A 17 8.10 4.40 -14.91
N GLN A 18 8.27 3.99 -13.64
CA GLN A 18 9.52 3.42 -13.16
C GLN A 18 9.67 1.92 -13.37
N VAL A 19 8.57 1.22 -13.65
CA VAL A 19 8.53 -0.24 -13.87
C VAL A 19 8.40 -0.55 -15.36
N PRO A 20 8.93 -1.69 -15.84
CA PRO A 20 8.59 -2.19 -17.17
C PRO A 20 7.16 -2.73 -17.21
N GLU A 21 6.65 -2.96 -18.41
CA GLU A 21 5.39 -3.69 -18.61
C GLU A 21 5.42 -5.05 -17.93
N GLN A 22 4.27 -5.45 -17.39
CA GLN A 22 4.09 -6.71 -16.69
C GLN A 22 2.59 -7.07 -16.64
N THR A 23 2.24 -8.11 -15.87
CA THR A 23 0.86 -8.63 -15.77
C THR A 23 -0.19 -7.56 -15.44
N HIS A 24 0.19 -6.52 -14.68
CA HIS A 24 -0.74 -5.48 -14.21
C HIS A 24 -0.43 -4.09 -14.78
N LEU A 25 0.47 -3.98 -15.77
CA LEU A 25 0.82 -2.72 -16.41
C LEU A 25 1.05 -2.91 -17.92
N GLU A 26 0.42 -2.05 -18.71
CA GLU A 26 0.55 -1.95 -20.16
C GLU A 26 0.91 -0.52 -20.55
N PHE A 27 1.80 -0.38 -21.53
CA PHE A 27 2.13 0.87 -22.18
C PHE A 27 1.56 0.88 -23.60
N LYS A 28 1.08 2.06 -24.01
CA LYS A 28 0.67 2.32 -25.38
C LYS A 28 1.25 3.67 -25.78
N SER A 29 2.02 3.70 -26.86
CA SER A 29 2.56 4.96 -27.38
C SER A 29 1.45 5.88 -27.87
N GLU A 30 0.42 5.31 -28.49
CA GLU A 30 -0.78 6.00 -28.99
C GLU A 30 -2.03 5.13 -28.79
N LEU A 31 -3.20 5.78 -28.74
CA LEU A 31 -4.49 5.10 -28.70
C LEU A 31 -5.56 5.99 -29.36
N ASP A 32 -5.98 5.67 -30.60
CA ASP A 32 -7.07 6.38 -31.25
C ASP A 32 -8.37 5.57 -31.19
N LEU A 33 -9.20 5.85 -30.18
CA LEU A 33 -10.52 5.24 -29.99
C LEU A 33 -11.54 5.57 -31.10
N THR A 34 -11.20 6.41 -32.09
CA THR A 34 -12.03 6.57 -33.31
C THR A 34 -11.84 5.42 -34.29
N THR A 35 -10.70 4.74 -34.25
CA THR A 35 -10.40 3.62 -35.14
C THR A 35 -10.88 2.30 -34.52
N LYS A 36 -11.50 1.45 -35.33
CA LYS A 36 -11.94 0.12 -34.84
C LYS A 36 -10.79 -0.79 -34.47
N ARG A 37 -9.62 -0.62 -35.09
CA ARG A 37 -8.42 -1.37 -34.74
C ARG A 37 -8.03 -1.10 -33.28
N ASP A 38 -7.86 0.15 -32.92
CA ASP A 38 -7.34 0.52 -31.61
C ASP A 38 -8.41 0.35 -30.53
N GLU A 39 -9.68 0.65 -30.84
CA GLU A 39 -10.80 0.36 -29.94
C GLU A 39 -10.83 -1.13 -29.54
N LEU A 40 -10.71 -2.04 -30.51
CA LEU A 40 -10.77 -3.48 -30.24
C LEU A 40 -9.51 -3.97 -29.50
N ASN A 41 -8.33 -3.45 -29.81
CA ASN A 41 -7.12 -3.79 -29.05
C ASN A 41 -7.21 -3.29 -27.61
N PHE A 42 -7.65 -2.05 -27.40
CA PHE A 42 -7.90 -1.51 -26.06
C PHE A 42 -8.90 -2.37 -25.27
N VAL A 43 -10.03 -2.76 -25.88
CA VAL A 43 -11.00 -3.66 -25.22
C VAL A 43 -10.36 -5.00 -24.86
N LYS A 44 -9.55 -5.58 -25.75
CA LYS A 44 -8.83 -6.83 -25.49
C LYS A 44 -7.90 -6.70 -24.30
N ASP A 45 -7.09 -5.64 -24.25
CA ASP A 45 -6.16 -5.38 -23.16
C ASP A 45 -6.91 -5.14 -21.85
N ALA A 46 -7.97 -4.32 -21.92
CA ALA A 46 -8.72 -3.93 -20.76
C ALA A 46 -9.44 -5.13 -20.10
N VAL A 47 -10.12 -5.96 -20.89
CA VAL A 47 -10.78 -7.17 -20.41
C VAL A 47 -9.76 -8.19 -19.90
N SER A 48 -8.64 -8.39 -20.61
CA SER A 48 -7.59 -9.32 -20.16
C SER A 48 -6.99 -8.93 -18.82
N MET A 49 -6.88 -7.62 -18.58
CA MET A 49 -6.38 -7.03 -17.34
C MET A 49 -7.41 -7.13 -16.21
N SER A 50 -8.66 -6.74 -16.44
CA SER A 50 -9.75 -6.88 -15.46
C SER A 50 -10.04 -8.35 -15.11
N ASN A 51 -9.80 -9.30 -16.03
CA ASN A 51 -9.92 -10.73 -15.74
C ASN A 51 -8.81 -11.26 -14.83
N ARG A 52 -7.77 -10.48 -14.51
CA ARG A 52 -6.67 -10.89 -13.64
C ARG A 52 -6.59 -10.01 -12.42
N SER A 53 -6.83 -10.59 -11.26
CA SER A 53 -6.77 -9.80 -10.04
C SER A 53 -5.32 -9.40 -9.71
N PRO A 54 -5.06 -8.20 -9.16
CA PRO A 54 -6.02 -7.15 -8.74
C PRO A 54 -6.70 -6.32 -9.84
N GLY A 55 -6.36 -6.50 -11.10
CA GLY A 55 -6.66 -5.58 -12.20
C GLY A 55 -5.35 -5.02 -12.73
N GLY A 56 -5.32 -3.76 -13.15
CA GLY A 56 -4.06 -3.12 -13.51
C GLY A 56 -4.22 -1.73 -14.13
N TYR A 57 -3.14 -1.24 -14.72
CA TYR A 57 -3.08 0.05 -15.36
C TYR A 57 -2.68 -0.05 -16.84
N ILE A 58 -3.22 0.88 -17.63
CA ILE A 58 -2.77 1.16 -18.99
C ILE A 58 -2.30 2.62 -19.03
N LEU A 59 -1.06 2.85 -19.44
CA LEU A 59 -0.54 4.19 -19.73
C LEU A 59 -0.56 4.42 -21.24
N VAL A 60 -1.35 5.40 -21.69
CA VAL A 60 -1.33 5.85 -23.08
C VAL A 60 -0.45 7.09 -23.19
N GLY A 61 0.40 7.15 -24.22
CA GLY A 61 1.42 8.17 -24.38
C GLY A 61 2.81 7.75 -23.90
N VAL A 62 3.04 6.45 -23.73
CA VAL A 62 4.29 5.89 -23.22
C VAL A 62 4.76 4.76 -24.15
N ASN A 63 6.01 4.83 -24.60
CA ASN A 63 6.64 3.78 -25.40
C ASN A 63 7.10 2.60 -24.50
N ASP A 64 7.39 1.44 -25.09
CA ASP A 64 7.88 0.24 -24.38
C ASP A 64 9.18 0.50 -23.59
N ASP A 65 9.99 1.48 -24.03
CA ASP A 65 11.21 1.91 -23.34
C ASP A 65 10.98 2.91 -22.19
N ARG A 66 9.71 3.24 -21.92
CA ARG A 66 9.18 4.22 -20.94
C ARG A 66 9.38 5.68 -21.32
N THR A 67 9.77 5.98 -22.56
CA THR A 67 9.82 7.36 -23.05
C THR A 67 8.42 7.88 -23.38
N LEU A 68 8.20 9.18 -23.17
CA LEU A 68 6.93 9.85 -23.45
C LEU A 68 6.75 10.04 -24.96
N ALA A 69 5.57 9.72 -25.47
CA ALA A 69 5.31 9.61 -26.90
C ALA A 69 4.40 10.72 -27.47
N LEU A 70 3.48 11.27 -26.66
CA LEU A 70 2.46 12.20 -27.13
C LEU A 70 2.75 13.62 -26.66
N PRO A 71 3.18 14.56 -27.52
CA PRO A 71 3.30 15.97 -27.15
C PRO A 71 1.96 16.56 -26.70
N ILE A 72 1.99 17.56 -25.81
CA ILE A 72 0.78 18.25 -25.38
C ILE A 72 -0.02 18.79 -26.57
N GLY A 73 -1.34 18.54 -26.56
CA GLY A 73 -2.25 18.95 -27.61
C GLY A 73 -2.45 17.89 -28.71
N THR A 74 -1.81 16.72 -28.58
CA THR A 74 -2.06 15.59 -29.49
C THR A 74 -3.44 14.98 -29.24
N ILE A 75 -3.88 14.94 -27.97
CA ILE A 75 -5.21 14.44 -27.61
C ILE A 75 -6.24 15.56 -27.83
N ALA A 76 -6.82 15.61 -29.03
CA ALA A 76 -7.80 16.64 -29.39
C ALA A 76 -9.08 16.63 -28.55
N ASP A 77 -9.53 15.45 -28.09
CA ASP A 77 -10.74 15.27 -27.28
C ASP A 77 -10.44 14.42 -26.05
N ARG A 78 -9.91 15.06 -24.99
CA ARG A 78 -9.58 14.42 -23.71
C ARG A 78 -10.80 13.73 -23.08
N ALA A 79 -12.02 14.22 -23.34
CA ALA A 79 -13.24 13.63 -22.77
C ALA A 79 -13.54 12.23 -23.31
N ARG A 80 -12.91 11.77 -24.40
CA ARG A 80 -12.99 10.36 -24.86
C ARG A 80 -12.33 9.38 -23.90
N PHE A 81 -11.38 9.85 -23.13
CA PHE A 81 -10.67 9.07 -22.13
C PHE A 81 -11.28 9.19 -20.74
N ASP A 82 -12.47 9.77 -20.63
CA ASP A 82 -13.26 9.71 -19.41
C ASP A 82 -13.63 8.26 -19.06
N GLY A 83 -13.56 7.92 -17.77
CA GLY A 83 -13.79 6.56 -17.29
C GLY A 83 -15.16 6.00 -17.68
N ALA A 84 -16.21 6.81 -17.73
CA ALA A 84 -17.54 6.36 -18.13
C ALA A 84 -17.58 5.96 -19.62
N ARG A 85 -16.95 6.75 -20.50
CA ARG A 85 -16.90 6.45 -21.94
C ARG A 85 -16.02 5.25 -22.27
N LEU A 86 -14.89 5.10 -21.58
CA LEU A 86 -14.06 3.90 -21.66
C LEU A 86 -14.84 2.68 -21.19
N GLY A 87 -15.56 2.81 -20.07
CA GLY A 87 -16.45 1.78 -19.55
C GLY A 87 -17.54 1.36 -20.53
N ASP A 88 -18.23 2.32 -21.15
CA ASP A 88 -19.25 2.06 -22.17
C ASP A 88 -18.66 1.36 -23.40
N THR A 89 -17.42 1.67 -23.77
CA THR A 89 -16.71 1.00 -24.86
C THR A 89 -16.46 -0.47 -24.53
N ILE A 90 -16.01 -0.78 -23.32
CA ILE A 90 -15.75 -2.16 -22.87
C ILE A 90 -17.06 -2.93 -22.73
N ARG A 91 -18.11 -2.35 -22.11
CA ARG A 91 -19.43 -2.98 -21.90
C ARG A 91 -20.11 -3.44 -23.19
N ARG A 92 -19.74 -2.86 -24.34
CA ARG A 92 -20.24 -3.34 -25.64
C ARG A 92 -19.80 -4.76 -25.95
N TYR A 93 -18.72 -5.26 -25.35
CA TYR A 93 -18.06 -6.51 -25.70
C TYR A 93 -17.99 -7.54 -24.56
N ILE A 94 -18.56 -7.23 -23.40
CA ILE A 94 -18.63 -8.16 -22.26
C ILE A 94 -19.98 -8.09 -21.55
N GLU A 95 -20.34 -9.14 -20.83
CA GLU A 95 -21.53 -9.20 -19.96
C GLU A 95 -21.12 -9.19 -18.49
N GLY A 96 -20.37 -8.15 -18.08
CA GLY A 96 -19.86 -8.01 -16.71
C GLY A 96 -19.78 -6.56 -16.26
N GLU A 97 -19.53 -6.37 -14.96
CA GLU A 97 -19.33 -5.05 -14.38
C GLU A 97 -18.01 -4.43 -14.86
N VAL A 98 -18.06 -3.12 -15.15
CA VAL A 98 -16.91 -2.33 -15.60
C VAL A 98 -16.87 -1.02 -14.82
N HIS A 99 -15.78 -0.78 -14.11
CA HIS A 99 -15.54 0.41 -13.31
C HIS A 99 -14.19 1.03 -13.67
N VAL A 100 -14.09 1.63 -14.86
CA VAL A 100 -12.84 2.26 -15.30
C VAL A 100 -12.68 3.61 -14.61
N MET A 101 -11.48 3.87 -14.08
CA MET A 101 -11.05 5.20 -13.66
C MET A 101 -9.95 5.68 -14.61
N SER A 102 -9.93 6.96 -14.95
CA SER A 102 -8.98 7.48 -15.92
C SER A 102 -8.71 8.96 -15.69
N GLN A 103 -7.45 9.36 -15.80
CA GLN A 103 -7.02 10.74 -15.69
C GLN A 103 -5.97 11.07 -16.75
N VAL A 104 -6.05 12.27 -17.33
CA VAL A 104 -5.06 12.80 -18.28
C VAL A 104 -4.08 13.68 -17.51
N HIS A 105 -2.79 13.42 -17.70
CA HIS A 105 -1.68 14.13 -17.08
C HIS A 105 -0.82 14.83 -18.12
N GLU A 106 -0.24 15.96 -17.72
CA GLU A 106 0.80 16.64 -18.48
C GLU A 106 2.13 16.48 -17.76
N VAL A 107 3.11 15.84 -18.41
CA VAL A 107 4.43 15.53 -17.85
C VAL A 107 5.48 15.85 -18.91
N ASP A 108 6.47 16.67 -18.56
CA ASP A 108 7.60 17.03 -19.43
C ASP A 108 7.22 17.45 -20.86
N GLY A 109 6.14 18.24 -20.99
CA GLY A 109 5.64 18.71 -22.29
C GLY A 109 4.86 17.67 -23.09
N HIS A 110 4.53 16.52 -22.49
CA HIS A 110 3.78 15.42 -23.09
C HIS A 110 2.48 15.15 -22.33
N GLU A 111 1.51 14.55 -23.01
CA GLU A 111 0.26 14.04 -22.45
C GLU A 111 0.39 12.54 -22.17
N VAL A 112 0.00 12.12 -20.97
CA VAL A 112 -0.13 10.70 -20.60
C VAL A 112 -1.51 10.45 -20.02
N ILE A 113 -2.21 9.44 -20.52
CA ILE A 113 -3.49 9.00 -19.97
C ILE A 113 -3.22 7.81 -19.06
N LEU A 114 -3.53 7.95 -17.78
CA LEU A 114 -3.46 6.88 -16.80
C LEU A 114 -4.85 6.27 -16.63
N ILE A 115 -5.03 5.04 -17.11
CA ILE A 115 -6.28 4.29 -17.04
C ILE A 115 -6.11 3.17 -16.03
N TYR A 116 -6.97 3.15 -15.00
CA TYR A 116 -7.08 2.05 -14.05
C TYR A 116 -8.27 1.14 -14.39
N LEU A 117 -8.00 -0.15 -14.36
CA LEU A 117 -8.95 -1.22 -14.65
C LEU A 117 -9.01 -2.18 -13.46
N PRO A 118 -10.03 -2.09 -12.60
CA PRO A 118 -10.18 -3.00 -11.48
C PRO A 118 -10.52 -4.42 -11.95
N HIS A 119 -10.19 -5.39 -11.12
CA HIS A 119 -10.74 -6.74 -11.24
C HIS A 119 -12.25 -6.75 -11.03
N HIS A 120 -12.94 -7.71 -11.66
CA HIS A 120 -14.38 -7.88 -11.49
C HIS A 120 -14.73 -8.20 -10.03
N ARG A 121 -15.78 -7.55 -9.52
CA ARG A 121 -16.17 -7.64 -8.10
C ARG A 121 -16.59 -9.04 -7.70
N ASP A 122 -17.22 -9.81 -8.60
CA ASP A 122 -17.61 -11.20 -8.37
C ASP A 122 -16.41 -12.18 -8.32
N GLY A 123 -15.21 -11.71 -8.67
CA GLY A 123 -13.99 -12.53 -8.70
C GLY A 123 -13.93 -13.51 -9.87
N LEU A 124 -14.81 -13.37 -10.87
CA LEU A 124 -14.88 -14.28 -12.01
C LEU A 124 -14.38 -13.60 -13.28
N PRO A 125 -13.66 -14.33 -14.15
CA PRO A 125 -13.28 -13.80 -15.44
C PRO A 125 -14.52 -13.72 -16.34
N VAL A 126 -14.64 -12.62 -17.08
CA VAL A 126 -15.74 -12.37 -17.99
C VAL A 126 -15.34 -12.73 -19.43
N PRO A 127 -16.15 -13.53 -20.16
CA PRO A 127 -15.91 -13.82 -21.57
C PRO A 127 -16.28 -12.63 -22.46
N MET A 128 -15.68 -12.58 -23.64
CA MET A 128 -16.13 -11.69 -24.72
C MET A 128 -17.54 -12.08 -25.18
N SER A 129 -18.48 -11.14 -25.19
CA SER A 129 -19.88 -11.38 -25.55
C SER A 129 -20.16 -11.29 -27.05
N LYS A 130 -19.18 -10.87 -27.86
CA LYS A 130 -19.32 -10.81 -29.32
C LYS A 130 -17.97 -10.84 -30.05
N LEU A 131 -18.02 -11.12 -31.35
CA LEU A 131 -16.87 -11.06 -32.25
C LEU A 131 -16.30 -9.64 -32.37
N GLY A 132 -15.00 -9.50 -32.09
CA GLY A 132 -14.23 -8.29 -32.33
C GLY A 132 -13.37 -8.44 -33.59
N GLN A 133 -13.78 -7.81 -34.69
CA GLN A 133 -13.01 -7.80 -35.94
C GLN A 133 -13.07 -6.44 -36.64
N PHE A 134 -12.04 -6.12 -37.41
CA PHE A 134 -11.97 -4.94 -38.26
C PHE A 134 -11.36 -5.29 -39.62
N GLN A 135 -11.58 -4.42 -40.61
CA GLN A 135 -11.01 -4.55 -41.94
C GLN A 135 -9.79 -3.64 -42.07
N GLU A 136 -8.66 -4.20 -42.49
CA GLU A 136 -7.45 -3.43 -42.84
C GLU A 136 -7.64 -2.68 -44.17
N GLU A 137 -6.77 -1.70 -44.46
CA GLU A 137 -6.80 -0.93 -45.72
C GLU A 137 -6.70 -1.81 -46.98
N ASN A 138 -6.03 -2.97 -46.86
CA ASN A 138 -5.90 -3.97 -47.92
C ASN A 138 -7.17 -4.83 -48.12
N GLY A 139 -8.24 -4.57 -47.34
CA GLY A 139 -9.50 -5.30 -47.38
C GLY A 139 -9.54 -6.60 -46.57
N LYS A 140 -8.43 -7.01 -45.94
CA LYS A 140 -8.33 -8.22 -45.12
C LYS A 140 -9.10 -8.04 -43.81
N GLN A 141 -9.92 -9.02 -43.47
CA GLN A 141 -10.57 -9.09 -42.16
C GLN A 141 -9.59 -9.60 -41.11
N VAL A 142 -9.44 -8.85 -40.02
CA VAL A 142 -8.60 -9.19 -38.87
C VAL A 142 -9.48 -9.39 -37.66
N VAL A 143 -9.42 -10.60 -37.09
CA VAL A 143 -10.12 -10.96 -35.85
C VAL A 143 -9.19 -10.71 -34.67
N VAL A 144 -9.65 -9.91 -33.70
CA VAL A 144 -8.91 -9.55 -32.48
C VAL A 144 -9.25 -10.54 -31.35
N PHE A 145 -10.53 -10.89 -31.22
CA PHE A 145 -11.08 -11.88 -30.30
C PHE A 145 -12.44 -12.38 -30.81
N ARG A 146 -12.87 -13.55 -30.34
CA ARG A 146 -14.15 -14.19 -30.68
C ARG A 146 -15.12 -14.13 -29.50
N GLU A 147 -16.40 -14.28 -29.80
CA GLU A 147 -17.42 -14.54 -28.79
C GLU A 147 -17.07 -15.81 -28.00
N GLY A 148 -17.19 -15.73 -26.67
CA GLY A 148 -16.82 -16.78 -25.73
C GLY A 148 -15.34 -16.82 -25.36
N ASP A 149 -14.46 -16.02 -26.00
CA ASP A 149 -13.06 -15.96 -25.60
C ASP A 149 -12.96 -15.39 -24.17
N VAL A 150 -12.36 -16.17 -23.27
CA VAL A 150 -11.93 -15.68 -21.96
C VAL A 150 -10.44 -15.38 -22.07
N LEU A 151 -10.10 -14.10 -22.09
CA LEU A 151 -8.71 -13.65 -22.18
C LEU A 151 -8.21 -13.23 -20.81
N VAL A 152 -6.95 -13.53 -20.54
CA VAL A 152 -6.24 -13.13 -19.34
C VAL A 152 -4.86 -12.60 -19.68
N ARG A 153 -4.36 -11.71 -18.84
CA ARG A 153 -3.00 -11.19 -18.95
C ARG A 153 -1.98 -12.10 -18.23
N GLU A 154 -0.88 -12.40 -18.92
CA GLU A 154 0.26 -13.18 -18.43
C GLU A 154 1.55 -12.45 -18.86
N GLY A 155 2.24 -11.82 -17.90
CA GLY A 155 3.28 -10.85 -18.22
C GLY A 155 2.71 -9.72 -19.08
N ALA A 156 3.44 -9.28 -20.12
CA ALA A 156 2.97 -8.26 -21.05
C ALA A 156 2.05 -8.80 -22.17
N LYS A 157 1.54 -10.05 -22.07
CA LYS A 157 0.76 -10.69 -23.15
C LYS A 157 -0.65 -11.03 -22.71
N ASN A 158 -1.61 -10.78 -23.61
CA ASN A 158 -2.95 -11.32 -23.49
C ASN A 158 -2.99 -12.74 -24.07
N THR A 159 -3.42 -13.71 -23.27
CA THR A 159 -3.52 -15.10 -23.68
C THR A 159 -4.91 -15.66 -23.34
N PRO A 160 -5.40 -16.66 -24.10
CA PRO A 160 -6.60 -17.38 -23.72
C PRO A 160 -6.44 -18.03 -22.34
N LEU A 161 -7.54 -18.09 -21.58
CA LEU A 161 -7.61 -18.79 -20.31
C LEU A 161 -7.21 -20.26 -20.49
N ARG A 162 -6.26 -20.72 -19.67
CA ARG A 162 -5.78 -22.10 -19.64
C ARG A 162 -5.94 -22.65 -18.23
N HIS A 163 -5.86 -23.99 -18.11
CA HIS A 163 -5.98 -24.67 -16.82
C HIS A 163 -5.03 -24.11 -15.75
N ALA A 164 -3.82 -23.72 -16.13
CA ALA A 164 -2.81 -23.16 -15.23
C ALA A 164 -3.23 -21.87 -14.51
N HIS A 165 -4.23 -21.15 -15.03
CA HIS A 165 -4.68 -19.88 -14.44
C HIS A 165 -5.75 -20.08 -13.37
N TRP A 166 -6.39 -21.26 -13.27
CA TRP A 166 -7.55 -21.44 -12.40
C TRP A 166 -7.23 -21.26 -10.92
N ASN A 167 -6.10 -21.76 -10.43
CA ASN A 167 -5.74 -21.61 -9.02
C ASN A 167 -5.67 -20.12 -8.65
N ASP A 168 -4.87 -19.36 -9.38
CA ASP A 168 -4.67 -17.93 -9.12
C ASP A 168 -5.94 -17.08 -9.35
N LEU A 169 -6.81 -17.47 -10.30
CA LEU A 169 -8.11 -16.80 -10.50
C LEU A 169 -9.10 -17.08 -9.37
N LEU A 170 -9.10 -18.31 -8.85
CA LEU A 170 -10.03 -18.72 -7.80
C LEU A 170 -9.55 -18.33 -6.41
N ASP A 171 -8.25 -18.09 -6.20
CA ASP A 171 -7.69 -17.79 -4.88
C ASP A 171 -8.44 -16.66 -4.15
N ARG A 172 -8.78 -15.56 -4.85
CA ARG A 172 -9.56 -14.47 -4.26
C ARG A 172 -11.00 -14.84 -3.95
N ARG A 173 -11.64 -15.60 -4.84
CA ARG A 173 -13.02 -16.07 -4.62
C ARG A 173 -13.05 -17.05 -3.46
N ASP A 174 -12.08 -17.95 -3.38
CA ASP A 174 -11.94 -18.94 -2.32
C ASP A 174 -11.64 -18.26 -0.98
N GLN A 175 -10.79 -17.22 -0.97
CA GLN A 175 -10.58 -16.36 0.20
C GLN A 175 -11.89 -15.71 0.65
N ARG A 176 -12.61 -15.06 -0.26
CA ARG A 176 -13.90 -14.42 0.06
C ARG A 176 -14.95 -15.42 0.53
N LEU A 177 -15.06 -16.58 -0.11
CA LEU A 177 -15.99 -17.63 0.32
C LEU A 177 -15.63 -18.15 1.71
N ARG A 178 -14.34 -18.27 2.03
CA ARG A 178 -13.89 -18.63 3.39
C ARG A 178 -14.22 -17.52 4.38
N GLU A 179 -14.02 -16.26 4.01
CA GLU A 179 -14.39 -15.08 4.82
C GLU A 179 -15.90 -15.02 5.07
N GLU A 180 -16.74 -15.11 4.02
CA GLU A 180 -18.20 -15.12 4.12
C GLU A 180 -18.73 -16.30 4.96
N ALA A 181 -18.11 -17.48 4.81
CA ALA A 181 -18.43 -18.64 5.63
C ALA A 181 -18.04 -18.41 7.10
N ARG A 182 -16.91 -17.74 7.36
CA ARG A 182 -16.49 -17.32 8.70
C ARG A 182 -17.41 -16.26 9.27
N THR A 183 -17.87 -15.28 8.48
CA THR A 183 -18.83 -14.25 8.92
C THR A 183 -20.11 -14.85 9.47
N HIS A 184 -20.65 -15.91 8.87
CA HIS A 184 -21.83 -16.60 9.41
C HIS A 184 -21.55 -17.30 10.76
N VAL A 185 -20.37 -17.88 10.92
CA VAL A 185 -19.95 -18.48 12.21
C VAL A 185 -19.74 -17.37 13.25
N ASP A 186 -19.14 -16.26 12.86
CA ASP A 186 -18.87 -15.11 13.71
C ASP A 186 -20.14 -14.36 14.11
N SER A 187 -21.13 -14.23 13.23
CA SER A 187 -22.44 -13.67 13.58
C SER A 187 -23.14 -14.57 14.61
N LEU A 188 -23.02 -15.89 14.48
CA LEU A 188 -23.55 -16.82 15.47
C LEU A 188 -22.81 -16.73 16.81
N ILE A 189 -21.49 -16.50 16.80
CA ILE A 189 -20.70 -16.27 18.03
C ILE A 189 -21.06 -14.92 18.65
N ALA A 190 -21.27 -13.87 17.84
CA ALA A 190 -21.68 -12.54 18.29
C ALA A 190 -23.12 -12.55 18.85
N ASP A 191 -24.04 -13.27 18.20
CA ASP A 191 -25.40 -13.49 18.67
C ASP A 191 -25.41 -14.33 19.95
N LEU A 192 -24.56 -15.36 20.04
CA LEU A 192 -24.36 -16.14 21.26
C LEU A 192 -23.81 -15.26 22.38
N ALA A 193 -22.80 -14.44 22.12
CA ALA A 193 -22.26 -13.49 23.09
C ALA A 193 -23.34 -12.48 23.53
N THR A 194 -24.19 -12.00 22.61
CA THR A 194 -25.33 -11.11 22.91
C THR A 194 -26.39 -11.79 23.77
N ALA A 195 -26.74 -13.03 23.45
CA ALA A 195 -27.67 -13.84 24.23
C ALA A 195 -27.11 -14.16 25.63
N MET A 196 -25.80 -14.40 25.74
CA MET A 196 -25.12 -14.60 27.02
C MET A 196 -25.04 -13.31 27.84
N ARG A 197 -24.91 -12.13 27.22
CA ARG A 197 -25.04 -10.83 27.88
C ARG A 197 -26.46 -10.58 28.44
N ALA A 198 -27.50 -11.07 27.76
CA ALA A 198 -28.88 -10.96 28.22
C ALA A 198 -29.22 -11.93 29.37
N GLY A 199 -28.50 -13.05 29.48
CA GLY A 199 -28.60 -14.03 30.58
C GLY A 199 -27.62 -13.72 31.71
N GLY A 200 -27.95 -12.76 32.57
CA GLY A 200 -27.02 -12.19 33.54
C GLY A 200 -26.19 -13.17 34.39
N ALA A 201 -24.87 -13.06 34.27
CA ALA A 201 -23.86 -13.19 35.34
C ALA A 201 -22.47 -12.74 34.79
N GLY A 202 -22.12 -11.47 34.98
CA GLY A 202 -20.79 -10.89 34.64
C GLY A 202 -20.60 -10.50 33.16
N PRO A 203 -19.66 -9.59 32.84
CA PRO A 203 -19.32 -9.26 31.46
C PRO A 203 -18.67 -10.49 30.80
N THR A 204 -19.45 -11.19 29.97
CA THR A 204 -18.95 -12.30 29.17
C THR A 204 -18.15 -11.71 28.00
N LEU A 205 -16.82 -11.91 28.02
CA LEU A 205 -15.92 -11.42 26.98
C LEU A 205 -16.10 -12.22 25.70
N VAL A 206 -16.11 -11.53 24.55
CA VAL A 206 -16.15 -12.17 23.23
C VAL A 206 -14.87 -13.03 23.08
N PRO A 207 -14.97 -14.32 22.75
CA PRO A 207 -13.76 -15.13 22.53
C PRO A 207 -12.97 -14.60 21.34
N MET A 208 -11.65 -14.60 21.46
CA MET A 208 -10.73 -14.23 20.38
C MET A 208 -10.23 -15.51 19.69
N SER A 209 -10.31 -15.57 18.37
CA SER A 209 -9.77 -16.65 17.55
C SER A 209 -9.11 -16.09 16.28
N VAL A 210 -8.06 -16.77 15.82
CA VAL A 210 -7.38 -16.44 14.56
C VAL A 210 -8.29 -16.67 13.34
N GLU A 211 -9.28 -17.53 13.48
CA GLU A 211 -10.22 -17.87 12.41
C GLU A 211 -11.34 -16.84 12.20
N MET A 212 -11.53 -15.90 13.14
CA MET A 212 -12.54 -14.86 13.02
C MET A 212 -12.25 -13.97 11.81
N ALA A 213 -13.29 -13.40 11.19
CA ALA A 213 -13.14 -12.28 10.26
C ALA A 213 -12.45 -11.09 10.96
N ASP A 214 -11.75 -10.26 10.19
CA ASP A 214 -10.94 -9.15 10.74
C ASP A 214 -11.77 -8.13 11.50
N ASP A 215 -12.94 -7.74 10.98
CA ASP A 215 -13.85 -6.79 11.65
C ASP A 215 -14.40 -7.37 12.97
N ALA A 216 -14.86 -8.63 12.95
CA ALA A 216 -15.37 -9.29 14.15
C ALA A 216 -14.28 -9.48 15.21
N PHE A 217 -13.05 -9.74 14.77
CA PHE A 217 -11.89 -9.82 15.65
C PHE A 217 -11.54 -8.46 16.27
N GLY A 218 -11.58 -7.36 15.50
CA GLY A 218 -11.40 -6.00 16.01
C GLY A 218 -12.37 -5.66 17.13
N GLU A 219 -13.66 -5.99 16.95
CA GLU A 219 -14.70 -5.83 17.98
C GLU A 219 -14.44 -6.69 19.23
N ALA A 220 -13.96 -7.93 19.04
CA ALA A 220 -13.59 -8.78 20.16
C ALA A 220 -12.41 -8.18 20.94
N VAL A 221 -11.36 -7.71 20.25
CA VAL A 221 -10.21 -7.06 20.89
C VAL A 221 -10.65 -5.81 21.66
N ALA A 222 -11.48 -4.95 21.06
CA ALA A 222 -12.02 -3.77 21.73
C ALA A 222 -12.74 -4.16 23.04
N SER A 223 -13.59 -5.19 23.01
CA SER A 223 -14.27 -5.71 24.20
C SER A 223 -13.31 -6.17 25.31
N HIS A 224 -12.19 -6.81 24.97
CA HIS A 224 -11.17 -7.20 25.96
C HIS A 224 -10.40 -6.00 26.52
N LEU A 225 -10.10 -4.99 25.69
CA LEU A 225 -9.39 -3.78 26.12
C LEU A 225 -10.25 -2.92 27.05
N GLU A 226 -11.54 -2.79 26.77
CA GLU A 226 -12.53 -2.12 27.61
C GLU A 226 -12.67 -2.78 28.98
N ALA A 227 -12.64 -4.11 29.01
CA ALA A 227 -12.75 -4.89 30.24
C ALA A 227 -11.43 -5.02 31.01
N GLY A 228 -10.30 -4.51 30.49
CA GLY A 228 -8.98 -4.64 31.11
C GLY A 228 -8.46 -6.08 31.15
N SER A 229 -8.81 -6.89 30.15
CA SER A 229 -8.48 -8.32 30.05
C SER A 229 -7.09 -8.58 29.44
N ASP A 230 -6.07 -7.89 29.97
CA ASP A 230 -4.69 -7.90 29.44
C ASP A 230 -4.08 -9.31 29.35
N ILE A 231 -4.40 -10.18 30.31
CA ILE A 231 -3.90 -11.57 30.33
C ILE A 231 -4.39 -12.33 29.10
N ARG A 232 -5.65 -12.16 28.70
CA ARG A 232 -6.21 -12.86 27.53
C ARG A 232 -5.63 -12.32 26.23
N LEU A 233 -5.45 -11.01 26.13
CA LEU A 233 -4.79 -10.37 24.99
C LEU A 233 -3.36 -10.90 24.81
N ARG A 234 -2.57 -10.95 25.89
CA ARG A 234 -1.20 -11.50 25.86
C ARG A 234 -1.17 -12.99 25.53
N GLN A 235 -2.12 -13.77 26.06
CA GLN A 235 -2.22 -15.20 25.75
C GLN A 235 -2.53 -15.43 24.27
N PHE A 236 -3.49 -14.69 23.72
CA PHE A 236 -3.82 -14.74 22.29
C PHE A 236 -2.61 -14.35 21.44
N LEU A 237 -1.97 -13.22 21.75
CA LEU A 237 -0.79 -12.74 21.04
C LEU A 237 0.33 -13.79 20.98
N GLY A 238 0.63 -14.46 22.10
CA GLY A 238 1.64 -15.50 22.14
C GLY A 238 1.30 -16.73 21.28
N GLN A 239 0.03 -17.12 21.22
CA GLN A 239 -0.45 -18.21 20.36
C GLN A 239 -0.37 -17.83 18.88
N THR A 240 -0.86 -16.64 18.54
CA THR A 240 -0.89 -16.13 17.15
C THR A 240 0.51 -15.87 16.61
N ALA A 241 1.43 -15.34 17.43
CA ALA A 241 2.82 -15.12 17.02
C ALA A 241 3.55 -16.42 16.63
N ALA A 242 3.17 -17.56 17.22
CA ALA A 242 3.74 -18.85 16.85
C ALA A 242 3.33 -19.30 15.43
N LEU A 243 2.14 -18.87 14.95
CA LEU A 243 1.62 -19.23 13.64
C LEU A 243 2.33 -18.48 12.50
N VAL A 244 3.01 -17.36 12.78
CA VAL A 244 3.70 -16.56 11.75
C VAL A 244 4.80 -17.36 11.03
N SER A 245 5.37 -18.37 11.70
CA SER A 245 6.37 -19.25 11.10
C SER A 245 5.78 -20.21 10.06
N ASN A 246 4.47 -20.47 10.08
CA ASN A 246 3.78 -21.30 9.11
C ASN A 246 3.36 -20.46 7.89
N PRO A 247 3.92 -20.69 6.68
CA PRO A 247 3.60 -19.90 5.49
C PRO A 247 2.10 -19.80 5.17
N ASP A 248 1.33 -20.86 5.43
CA ASP A 248 -0.10 -20.93 5.11
C ASP A 248 -0.96 -20.08 6.06
N GLU A 249 -0.52 -19.91 7.30
CA GLU A 249 -1.25 -19.17 8.36
C GLU A 249 -0.66 -17.77 8.60
N ARG A 250 0.54 -17.51 8.07
CA ARG A 250 1.35 -16.33 8.33
C ARG A 250 0.59 -15.04 8.14
N ARG A 251 -0.07 -14.88 6.98
CA ARG A 251 -0.78 -13.64 6.64
C ARG A 251 -1.88 -13.36 7.66
N THR A 252 -2.76 -14.34 7.89
CA THR A 252 -3.85 -14.20 8.86
C THR A 252 -3.31 -13.91 10.26
N ALA A 253 -2.25 -14.60 10.69
CA ALA A 253 -1.62 -14.34 11.99
C ALA A 253 -1.08 -12.90 12.10
N LEU A 254 -0.40 -12.41 11.06
CA LEU A 254 0.10 -11.04 10.99
C LEU A 254 -1.03 -10.01 11.00
N ASP A 255 -2.16 -10.28 10.33
CA ASP A 255 -3.34 -9.41 10.34
C ASP A 255 -3.90 -9.29 11.76
N LYS A 256 -4.09 -10.42 12.45
CA LYS A 256 -4.58 -10.42 13.84
C LYS A 256 -3.64 -9.72 14.82
N ILE A 257 -2.33 -9.89 14.67
CA ILE A 257 -1.35 -9.17 15.51
C ILE A 257 -1.44 -7.66 15.23
N THR A 258 -1.55 -7.26 13.98
CA THR A 258 -1.62 -5.84 13.58
C THR A 258 -2.90 -5.19 14.08
N ILE A 259 -4.06 -5.84 13.91
CA ILE A 259 -5.35 -5.36 14.43
C ILE A 259 -5.29 -5.23 15.96
N LEU A 260 -4.78 -6.25 16.65
CA LEU A 260 -4.63 -6.18 18.11
C LEU A 260 -3.76 -5.00 18.54
N THR A 261 -2.64 -4.79 17.84
CA THR A 261 -1.72 -3.68 18.13
C THR A 261 -2.39 -2.33 17.88
N ALA A 262 -3.06 -2.16 16.74
CA ALA A 262 -3.75 -0.93 16.38
C ALA A 262 -4.84 -0.55 17.41
N HIS A 263 -5.64 -1.54 17.84
CA HIS A 263 -6.62 -1.33 18.90
C HIS A 263 -5.96 -1.06 20.25
N ALA A 264 -4.89 -1.77 20.62
CA ALA A 264 -4.17 -1.50 21.87
C ALA A 264 -3.61 -0.06 21.91
N MET A 265 -3.09 0.43 20.79
CA MET A 265 -2.65 1.82 20.63
C MET A 265 -3.83 2.79 20.78
N TYR A 266 -4.94 2.56 20.08
CA TYR A 266 -6.12 3.41 20.12
C TYR A 266 -6.78 3.50 21.50
N PHE A 267 -6.76 2.41 22.28
CA PHE A 267 -7.25 2.37 23.66
C PHE A 267 -6.20 2.78 24.71
N GLU A 268 -5.03 3.28 24.29
CA GLU A 268 -3.94 3.72 25.16
C GLU A 268 -3.51 2.61 26.15
N ARG A 269 -3.27 1.40 25.62
CA ARG A 269 -2.79 0.22 26.35
C ARG A 269 -1.36 -0.10 25.95
N ASP A 270 -0.45 0.80 26.29
CA ASP A 270 0.97 0.80 25.87
C ASP A 270 1.65 -0.55 26.10
N ALA A 271 1.52 -1.14 27.29
CA ALA A 271 2.15 -2.43 27.62
C ALA A 271 1.65 -3.62 26.76
N ILE A 272 0.48 -3.51 26.13
CA ILE A 272 -0.04 -4.50 25.18
C ILE A 272 0.46 -4.17 23.77
N ALA A 273 0.44 -2.90 23.39
CA ALA A 273 0.96 -2.43 22.10
C ALA A 273 2.47 -2.77 21.95
N GLU A 274 3.30 -2.41 22.94
CA GLU A 274 4.73 -2.74 22.99
C GLU A 274 4.96 -4.25 22.82
N LYS A 275 4.21 -5.07 23.57
CA LYS A 275 4.35 -6.53 23.50
C LYS A 275 3.98 -7.09 22.13
N ALA A 276 3.00 -6.49 21.46
CA ALA A 276 2.58 -6.89 20.13
C ALA A 276 3.60 -6.45 19.05
N ILE A 277 4.17 -5.26 19.18
CA ILE A 277 5.29 -4.79 18.35
C ILE A 277 6.51 -5.71 18.52
N ASP A 278 6.86 -6.10 19.75
CA ASP A 278 7.91 -7.08 20.01
C ASP A 278 7.63 -8.42 19.32
N SER A 279 6.36 -8.84 19.28
CA SER A 279 5.98 -10.09 18.62
C SER A 279 6.16 -10.02 17.10
N LEU A 280 5.88 -8.85 16.48
CA LEU A 280 6.17 -8.61 15.07
C LEU A 280 7.69 -8.63 14.80
N PHE A 281 8.48 -8.00 15.67
CA PHE A 281 9.94 -8.01 15.55
C PHE A 281 10.54 -9.41 15.73
N ASP A 282 10.07 -10.17 16.72
CA ASP A 282 10.47 -11.56 16.94
C ASP A 282 10.11 -12.44 15.74
N ALA A 283 8.93 -12.24 15.15
CA ALA A 283 8.53 -12.93 13.94
C ALA A 283 9.43 -12.57 12.77
N TYR A 284 9.71 -11.29 12.56
CA TYR A 284 10.63 -10.81 11.54
C TYR A 284 12.01 -11.46 11.65
N ALA A 285 12.53 -11.56 12.87
CA ALA A 285 13.83 -12.15 13.13
C ALA A 285 13.88 -13.66 12.87
N LYS A 286 12.74 -14.36 12.99
CA LYS A 286 12.61 -15.81 12.76
C LYS A 286 12.36 -16.19 11.30
N ILE A 287 11.99 -15.23 10.44
CA ILE A 287 11.79 -15.50 9.01
C ILE A 287 13.10 -16.02 8.39
N GLY A 288 13.00 -17.10 7.61
CA GLY A 288 14.13 -17.76 6.98
C GLY A 288 14.94 -16.88 6.03
N HIS A 289 16.17 -17.29 5.72
CA HIS A 289 16.94 -16.65 4.65
C HIS A 289 16.24 -16.83 3.30
N GLY A 290 16.22 -15.79 2.47
CA GLY A 290 15.57 -15.80 1.15
C GLY A 290 14.06 -15.53 1.17
N GLU A 291 13.43 -15.36 2.33
CA GLU A 291 12.00 -15.02 2.46
C GLU A 291 11.75 -13.50 2.52
N ALA A 292 12.37 -12.73 1.61
CA ALA A 292 12.28 -11.27 1.59
C ALA A 292 10.84 -10.75 1.49
N ALA A 293 9.97 -11.47 0.76
CA ALA A 293 8.56 -11.12 0.64
C ALA A 293 7.81 -11.20 1.98
N ALA A 294 8.16 -12.18 2.82
CA ALA A 294 7.57 -12.31 4.15
C ALA A 294 8.05 -11.21 5.10
N ARG A 295 9.33 -10.83 5.02
CA ARG A 295 9.85 -9.68 5.78
C ARG A 295 9.18 -8.38 5.35
N LEU A 296 8.99 -8.19 4.04
CA LEU A 296 8.30 -7.03 3.50
C LEU A 296 6.84 -6.95 3.98
N ASP A 297 6.15 -8.09 4.08
CA ASP A 297 4.77 -8.17 4.59
C ASP A 297 4.66 -7.67 6.04
N ILE A 298 5.66 -7.98 6.87
CA ILE A 298 5.78 -7.42 8.22
C ILE A 298 6.07 -5.92 8.18
N ILE A 299 7.04 -5.46 7.38
CA ILE A 299 7.37 -4.02 7.32
C ILE A 299 6.18 -3.19 6.81
N THR A 300 5.38 -3.74 5.90
CA THR A 300 4.13 -3.08 5.45
C THR A 300 3.19 -2.82 6.63
N ARG A 301 3.02 -3.79 7.53
CA ARG A 301 2.23 -3.63 8.78
C ARG A 301 2.90 -2.69 9.78
N VAL A 302 4.22 -2.65 9.83
CA VAL A 302 4.97 -1.66 10.63
C VAL A 302 4.68 -0.25 10.14
N TYR A 303 4.59 -0.01 8.83
CA TYR A 303 4.16 1.28 8.28
C TYR A 303 2.70 1.61 8.65
N VAL A 304 1.80 0.63 8.62
CA VAL A 304 0.42 0.82 9.08
C VAL A 304 0.40 1.30 10.54
N LEU A 305 1.09 0.59 11.44
CA LEU A 305 1.17 0.94 12.87
C LEU A 305 1.90 2.26 13.11
N GLY A 306 2.99 2.52 12.38
CA GLY A 306 3.73 3.78 12.47
C GLY A 306 2.89 4.98 12.04
N SER A 307 2.12 4.85 10.95
CA SER A 307 1.18 5.89 10.52
C SER A 307 0.07 6.13 11.54
N LEU A 308 -0.42 5.07 12.20
CA LEU A 308 -1.40 5.18 13.27
C LEU A 308 -0.80 5.90 14.48
N ALA A 309 0.44 5.56 14.88
CA ALA A 309 1.14 6.25 15.96
C ALA A 309 1.26 7.75 15.68
N VAL A 310 1.51 8.13 14.43
CA VAL A 310 1.54 9.55 14.01
C VAL A 310 0.17 10.21 14.20
N ARG A 311 -0.92 9.59 13.74
CA ARG A 311 -2.28 10.14 13.89
C ARG A 311 -2.71 10.23 15.35
N LEU A 312 -2.32 9.25 16.18
CA LEU A 312 -2.59 9.21 17.62
C LEU A 312 -1.59 10.03 18.47
N ARG A 313 -0.55 10.63 17.84
CA ARG A 313 0.51 11.38 18.51
C ARG A 313 1.28 10.57 19.57
N GLN A 314 1.44 9.26 19.33
CA GLN A 314 2.16 8.34 20.20
C GLN A 314 3.64 8.29 19.82
N TRP A 315 4.35 9.38 20.12
CA TRP A 315 5.72 9.64 19.68
C TRP A 315 6.76 8.64 20.19
N ALA A 316 6.59 8.11 21.40
CA ALA A 316 7.45 7.05 21.93
C ALA A 316 7.34 5.76 21.09
N ILE A 317 6.13 5.41 20.65
CA ILE A 317 5.92 4.24 19.77
C ILE A 317 6.55 4.46 18.39
N VAL A 318 6.55 5.70 17.87
CA VAL A 318 7.27 6.02 16.62
C VAL A 318 8.77 5.72 16.74
N HIS A 319 9.37 6.10 17.88
CA HIS A 319 10.78 5.77 18.19
C HIS A 319 11.01 4.26 18.31
N ASP A 320 10.20 3.56 19.11
CA ASP A 320 10.32 2.12 19.36
C ASP A 320 10.11 1.26 18.11
N LEU A 321 9.29 1.72 17.16
CA LEU A 321 9.11 1.07 15.86
C LEU A 321 10.32 1.29 14.95
N ALA A 322 10.92 2.48 14.98
CA ALA A 322 12.00 2.86 14.08
C ALA A 322 13.33 2.18 14.45
N LEU A 323 13.73 2.23 15.72
CA LEU A 323 15.06 1.82 16.19
C LEU A 323 15.09 0.40 16.75
N ARG A 324 14.89 -0.57 15.85
CA ARG A 324 15.08 -2.00 16.15
C ARG A 324 16.23 -2.57 15.33
N PRO A 325 17.43 -2.71 15.91
CA PRO A 325 18.59 -3.21 15.17
C PRO A 325 18.39 -4.63 14.63
N TYR A 326 18.83 -4.88 13.40
CA TYR A 326 18.77 -6.19 12.80
C TYR A 326 19.90 -6.42 11.78
N PRO A 327 20.56 -7.60 11.72
CA PRO A 327 20.34 -8.80 12.56
C PRO A 327 20.63 -8.57 14.05
N THR A 328 19.98 -9.33 14.93
CA THR A 328 20.09 -9.15 16.40
C THR A 328 21.42 -9.61 16.99
N ASN A 329 22.14 -10.52 16.30
CA ASN A 329 23.44 -11.03 16.71
C ASN A 329 24.30 -11.38 15.47
N GLY A 330 25.62 -11.13 15.52
CA GLY A 330 26.60 -11.72 14.59
C GLY A 330 27.76 -10.80 14.19
N ASP A 331 28.77 -11.39 13.54
CA ASP A 331 29.92 -10.70 12.90
C ASP A 331 29.54 -10.07 11.53
N VAL A 332 28.26 -9.74 11.34
CA VAL A 332 27.69 -9.33 10.04
C VAL A 332 27.20 -7.90 10.15
N TYR A 333 27.06 -7.22 9.00
CA TYR A 333 26.50 -5.87 8.89
C TYR A 333 25.13 -5.77 9.61
N ILE A 334 25.08 -5.01 10.70
CA ILE A 334 23.87 -4.74 11.49
C ILE A 334 23.27 -3.42 11.02
N TYR A 335 21.99 -3.42 10.69
CA TYR A 335 21.23 -2.20 10.42
C TYR A 335 20.71 -1.61 11.73
N SER A 336 20.72 -0.29 11.85
CA SER A 336 20.09 0.42 12.98
C SER A 336 18.57 0.20 13.05
N SER A 337 17.94 -0.08 11.91
CA SER A 337 16.50 -0.29 11.79
C SER A 337 16.16 -1.53 10.96
N TRP A 338 15.30 -2.38 11.50
CA TRP A 338 14.66 -3.48 10.77
C TRP A 338 13.80 -3.01 9.58
N ILE A 339 13.27 -1.79 9.62
CA ILE A 339 12.57 -1.17 8.50
C ILE A 339 13.54 -1.03 7.34
N ARG A 340 14.70 -0.42 7.59
CA ARG A 340 15.73 -0.25 6.56
C ARG A 340 16.28 -1.59 6.08
N HIS A 341 16.54 -2.54 6.99
CA HIS A 341 16.94 -3.89 6.58
C HIS A 341 15.89 -4.52 5.66
N GLY A 342 14.60 -4.43 6.00
CA GLY A 342 13.51 -5.00 5.21
C GLY A 342 13.36 -4.34 3.84
N GLN A 343 13.54 -3.02 3.75
CA GLN A 343 13.59 -2.31 2.47
C GLN A 343 14.74 -2.81 1.59
N VAL A 344 15.94 -2.96 2.16
CA VAL A 344 17.12 -3.45 1.43
C VAL A 344 16.94 -4.92 0.99
N ASP A 345 16.41 -5.77 1.86
CA ASP A 345 16.13 -7.19 1.56
C ASP A 345 15.10 -7.31 0.43
N ALA A 346 14.03 -6.51 0.47
CA ALA A 346 13.01 -6.46 -0.58
C ALA A 346 13.58 -5.97 -1.93
N SER A 347 14.42 -4.93 -1.91
CA SER A 347 15.09 -4.44 -3.12
C SER A 347 16.04 -5.47 -3.71
N ARG A 348 16.83 -6.17 -2.89
CA ARG A 348 17.76 -7.22 -3.35
C ARG A 348 17.04 -8.45 -3.91
N ALA A 349 15.79 -8.65 -3.53
CA ALA A 349 14.94 -9.71 -4.04
C ALA A 349 14.05 -9.28 -5.23
N ASP A 350 14.31 -8.10 -5.82
CA ASP A 350 13.58 -7.56 -6.96
C ASP A 350 12.05 -7.44 -6.73
N LEU A 351 11.62 -7.32 -5.46
CA LEU A 351 10.21 -7.14 -5.12
C LEU A 351 9.74 -5.74 -5.51
N PHE A 352 10.63 -4.76 -5.37
CA PHE A 352 10.52 -3.44 -5.96
C PHE A 352 11.56 -3.30 -7.08
N PRO A 353 11.32 -2.45 -8.09
CA PRO A 353 12.36 -2.08 -9.05
C PRO A 353 13.59 -1.52 -8.32
N ASN A 354 14.75 -1.75 -8.91
CA ASN A 354 16.03 -1.25 -8.40
C ASN A 354 15.93 0.24 -8.06
N ASP A 355 16.41 0.57 -6.85
CA ASP A 355 16.51 1.91 -6.28
C ASP A 355 15.17 2.63 -5.99
N LYS A 356 14.06 1.89 -5.79
CA LYS A 356 12.71 2.49 -5.71
C LYS A 356 11.81 1.93 -4.61
N GLY A 357 12.14 2.24 -3.35
CA GLY A 357 11.42 1.78 -2.14
C GLY A 357 10.03 2.40 -1.88
N GLY A 358 9.65 3.45 -2.61
CA GLY A 358 8.39 4.22 -2.40
C GLY A 358 7.09 3.41 -2.47
N MET A 359 7.10 2.26 -3.16
CA MET A 359 5.92 1.40 -3.33
C MET A 359 5.41 0.76 -2.03
N MET A 360 6.24 0.68 -0.98
CA MET A 360 5.79 0.15 0.31
C MET A 360 4.72 1.03 0.96
N ILE A 361 4.81 2.36 0.79
CA ILE A 361 3.81 3.31 1.29
C ILE A 361 2.46 3.05 0.60
N SER A 362 2.46 2.88 -0.73
CA SER A 362 1.27 2.52 -1.49
C SER A 362 0.69 1.17 -1.02
N ALA A 363 1.53 0.16 -0.78
CA ALA A 363 1.08 -1.14 -0.28
C ALA A 363 0.46 -1.06 1.13
N ALA A 364 1.06 -0.29 2.04
CA ALA A 364 0.53 -0.09 3.38
C ALA A 364 -0.82 0.65 3.36
N ARG A 365 -0.98 1.65 2.47
CA ARG A 365 -2.26 2.33 2.26
C ARG A 365 -3.34 1.35 1.83
N VAL A 366 -3.08 0.53 0.82
CA VAL A 366 -4.05 -0.49 0.35
C VAL A 366 -4.45 -1.41 1.50
N LEU A 367 -3.47 -1.92 2.25
CA LEU A 367 -3.73 -2.84 3.36
C LEU A 367 -4.68 -2.22 4.40
N MET A 368 -4.41 -0.99 4.87
CA MET A 368 -5.29 -0.36 5.86
C MET A 368 -6.62 0.13 5.28
N SER A 369 -6.70 0.40 3.98
CA SER A 369 -7.97 0.73 3.32
C SER A 369 -8.89 -0.49 3.26
N GLU A 370 -8.34 -1.66 2.87
CA GLU A 370 -9.06 -2.94 2.77
C GLU A 370 -9.37 -3.56 4.13
N GLN A 371 -8.65 -3.18 5.19
CA GLN A 371 -8.78 -3.73 6.54
C GLN A 371 -9.13 -2.63 7.57
N PRO A 372 -10.42 -2.26 7.72
CA PRO A 372 -10.86 -1.22 8.66
C PRO A 372 -10.37 -1.42 10.09
N ALA A 373 -10.33 -2.67 10.57
CA ALA A 373 -9.85 -3.03 11.91
C ALA A 373 -8.38 -2.66 12.17
N MET A 374 -7.57 -2.35 11.15
CA MET A 374 -6.20 -1.85 11.32
C MET A 374 -6.11 -0.32 11.53
N ARG A 375 -7.22 0.41 11.35
CA ARG A 375 -7.31 1.87 11.50
C ARG A 375 -8.52 2.26 12.37
N PRO A 376 -8.55 1.82 13.64
CA PRO A 376 -9.69 2.07 14.53
C PRO A 376 -9.99 3.57 14.78
N ASP A 377 -9.05 4.46 14.43
CA ASP A 377 -9.15 5.91 14.53
C ASP A 377 -9.85 6.59 13.33
N VAL A 378 -9.95 5.91 12.18
CA VAL A 378 -10.51 6.46 10.94
C VAL A 378 -11.70 5.63 10.46
N PRO A 379 -12.93 6.18 10.45
CA PRO A 379 -14.10 5.46 9.96
C PRO A 379 -14.05 5.27 8.44
N ASP A 380 -14.68 4.22 7.92
CA ASP A 380 -14.71 3.91 6.48
C ASP A 380 -15.22 5.05 5.62
N SER A 381 -16.20 5.81 6.13
CA SER A 381 -16.77 6.97 5.43
C SER A 381 -15.79 8.13 5.24
N ALA A 382 -14.68 8.14 5.98
CA ALA A 382 -13.62 9.15 5.88
C ALA A 382 -12.46 8.70 4.99
N VAL A 383 -12.46 7.45 4.51
CA VAL A 383 -11.43 6.95 3.60
C VAL A 383 -11.81 7.34 2.17
N PRO A 384 -11.00 8.18 1.48
CA PRO A 384 -11.31 8.58 0.12
C PRO A 384 -11.15 7.40 -0.84
N ASP A 385 -12.05 7.35 -1.83
CA ASP A 385 -11.92 6.43 -2.95
C ASP A 385 -10.55 6.63 -3.63
N PRO A 386 -9.83 5.56 -4.00
CA PRO A 386 -8.47 5.71 -4.51
C PRO A 386 -8.34 6.56 -5.78
N GLY A 387 -9.39 6.61 -6.60
CA GLY A 387 -9.45 7.45 -7.80
C GLY A 387 -9.59 8.94 -7.51
N ASP A 388 -10.08 9.30 -6.32
CA ASP A 388 -10.38 10.67 -5.90
C ASP A 388 -9.44 11.15 -4.78
N LEU A 389 -8.23 10.58 -4.73
CA LEU A 389 -7.22 10.93 -3.74
C LEU A 389 -6.92 12.43 -3.73
N THR A 390 -7.39 13.10 -2.70
CA THR A 390 -7.09 14.51 -2.45
C THR A 390 -5.75 14.64 -1.72
N HIS A 391 -5.27 15.88 -1.60
CA HIS A 391 -4.08 16.18 -0.82
C HIS A 391 -4.29 15.93 0.70
N ASP A 392 -5.54 15.73 1.14
CA ASP A 392 -5.92 15.58 2.55
C ASP A 392 -6.20 14.12 2.97
N ASP A 393 -5.80 13.11 2.18
CA ASP A 393 -5.89 11.70 2.61
C ASP A 393 -5.04 11.47 3.87
N ALA A 394 -5.72 11.37 5.02
CA ALA A 394 -5.08 11.21 6.32
C ALA A 394 -4.25 9.91 6.43
N LEU A 395 -4.71 8.82 5.81
CA LEU A 395 -4.01 7.54 5.83
C LEU A 395 -2.71 7.65 5.04
N PHE A 396 -2.79 8.22 3.84
CA PHE A 396 -1.63 8.32 2.97
C PHE A 396 -0.62 9.37 3.46
N ASN A 397 -1.10 10.50 3.98
CA ASN A 397 -0.25 11.55 4.54
C ASN A 397 0.47 11.07 5.81
N SER A 398 -0.22 10.35 6.71
CA SER A 398 0.42 9.83 7.92
C SER A 398 1.45 8.74 7.65
N LEU A 399 1.30 7.96 6.58
CA LEU A 399 2.36 7.05 6.11
C LEU A 399 3.61 7.81 5.65
N CYS A 400 3.44 8.87 4.86
CA CYS A 400 4.55 9.72 4.41
C CYS A 400 5.24 10.43 5.59
N GLN A 401 4.46 10.87 6.58
CA GLN A 401 4.98 11.49 7.78
C GLN A 401 5.77 10.50 8.63
N PHE A 402 5.23 9.30 8.89
CA PHE A 402 5.93 8.26 9.62
C PHE A 402 7.25 7.89 8.94
N ASP A 403 7.26 7.79 7.60
CA ASP A 403 8.46 7.51 6.82
C ASP A 403 9.59 8.51 7.12
N ILE A 404 9.27 9.80 7.12
CA ILE A 404 10.22 10.87 7.41
C ILE A 404 10.66 10.88 8.88
N LEU A 405 9.72 10.66 9.81
CA LEU A 405 10.04 10.57 11.24
C LEU A 405 11.00 9.41 11.53
N TYR A 406 10.74 8.19 11.02
CA TYR A 406 11.66 7.07 11.21
C TYR A 406 13.04 7.38 10.65
N CYS A 407 13.11 8.04 9.47
CA CYS A 407 14.39 8.40 8.88
C CYS A 407 15.20 9.33 9.77
N MET A 408 14.56 10.37 10.31
CA MET A 408 15.23 11.31 11.21
C MET A 408 15.69 10.62 12.51
N ILE A 409 14.86 9.73 13.06
CA ILE A 409 15.19 8.96 14.27
C ILE A 409 16.43 8.09 14.03
N VAL A 410 16.51 7.38 12.91
CA VAL A 410 17.68 6.56 12.55
C VAL A 410 18.91 7.43 12.31
N ALA A 411 18.79 8.59 11.65
CA ALA A 411 19.92 9.49 11.41
C ALA A 411 20.44 10.15 12.70
N ALA A 412 19.55 10.44 13.65
CA ALA A 412 19.91 11.05 14.92
C ALA A 412 20.50 10.04 15.92
N GLU A 413 19.89 8.87 16.05
CA GLU A 413 20.13 7.94 17.17
C GLU A 413 20.53 6.51 16.74
N GLY A 414 20.60 6.22 15.45
CA GLY A 414 21.07 4.93 14.95
C GLY A 414 22.50 4.62 15.42
N LEU A 415 22.69 3.45 16.05
CA LEU A 415 23.98 3.01 16.60
C LEU A 415 24.77 2.09 15.66
N HIS A 416 24.15 1.64 14.58
CA HIS A 416 24.69 0.66 13.65
C HIS A 416 24.62 1.18 12.21
N GLU A 417 25.07 0.34 11.28
CA GLU A 417 25.18 0.69 9.87
C GLU A 417 23.81 0.86 9.19
N GLY A 418 23.83 1.28 7.92
CA GLY A 418 22.64 1.34 7.08
C GLY A 418 21.72 2.48 7.47
N GLY A 419 22.08 3.69 7.01
CA GLY A 419 21.22 4.86 7.12
C GLY A 419 19.82 4.60 6.54
N ALA A 420 18.84 5.29 7.12
CA ALA A 420 17.47 5.22 6.66
C ALA A 420 17.32 5.75 5.23
N TYR A 421 16.25 5.34 4.57
CA TYR A 421 15.90 5.76 3.23
C TYR A 421 14.48 6.32 3.22
N PRO A 422 14.30 7.61 2.85
CA PRO A 422 13.01 8.28 2.84
C PRO A 422 12.20 7.84 1.61
N ALA A 423 11.44 6.76 1.75
CA ALA A 423 10.57 6.23 0.69
C ALA A 423 9.48 7.25 0.28
N ALA A 424 9.12 8.18 1.17
CA ALA A 424 8.19 9.27 0.89
C ALA A 424 8.71 10.26 -0.17
N SER A 425 10.00 10.25 -0.50
CA SER A 425 10.57 11.05 -1.61
C SER A 425 9.94 10.74 -2.97
N ALA A 426 9.35 9.55 -3.13
CA ALA A 426 8.57 9.19 -4.32
C ALA A 426 7.20 9.88 -4.40
N MET A 427 6.77 10.53 -3.32
CA MET A 427 5.49 11.21 -3.18
C MET A 427 5.69 12.73 -3.14
N ASN A 428 4.59 13.46 -3.27
CA ASN A 428 4.55 14.91 -3.13
C ASN A 428 5.01 15.30 -1.72
N GLN A 429 5.98 16.21 -1.68
CA GLN A 429 6.57 16.75 -0.46
C GLN A 429 5.51 17.21 0.56
N ASP A 430 4.40 17.78 0.10
CA ASP A 430 3.35 18.32 0.99
C ASP A 430 2.75 17.26 1.93
N ARG A 431 2.77 15.99 1.54
CA ARG A 431 2.32 14.89 2.40
C ARG A 431 3.24 14.67 3.59
N ALA A 432 4.54 14.88 3.40
CA ALA A 432 5.62 14.66 4.37
C ALA A 432 5.99 15.94 5.15
N ASN A 433 5.76 17.13 4.60
CA ASN A 433 6.04 18.43 5.23
C ASN A 433 5.59 18.54 6.70
N PRO A 434 4.40 18.04 7.09
CA PRO A 434 3.97 18.08 8.48
C PRO A 434 4.90 17.36 9.46
N ALA A 435 5.65 16.34 9.05
CA ALA A 435 6.62 15.66 9.93
C ALA A 435 7.80 16.58 10.28
N PHE A 436 8.32 17.33 9.31
CA PHE A 436 9.39 18.29 9.53
C PHE A 436 8.91 19.45 10.42
N GLU A 437 7.71 19.98 10.16
CA GLU A 437 7.11 21.04 10.98
C GLU A 437 6.83 20.57 12.41
N LEU A 438 6.36 19.34 12.60
CA LEU A 438 6.15 18.73 13.92
C LEU A 438 7.46 18.72 14.71
N VAL A 439 8.53 18.15 14.14
CA VAL A 439 9.84 18.11 14.81
C VAL A 439 10.34 19.52 15.11
N ALA A 440 10.14 20.50 14.23
CA ALA A 440 10.59 21.87 14.46
C ALA A 440 9.82 22.59 15.58
N SER A 441 8.50 22.35 15.70
CA SER A 441 7.59 23.17 16.50
C SER A 441 7.15 22.57 17.83
N ASP A 442 7.29 21.26 18.03
CA ASP A 442 6.81 20.54 19.23
C ASP A 442 7.98 19.94 20.03
N PRO A 443 8.41 20.59 21.13
CA PRO A 443 9.50 20.09 21.98
C PRO A 443 9.17 18.78 22.69
N ASP A 444 7.90 18.54 23.05
CA ASP A 444 7.50 17.33 23.76
C ASP A 444 7.52 16.13 22.80
N ALA A 445 7.06 16.33 21.56
CA ALA A 445 7.19 15.34 20.50
C ALA A 445 8.66 15.05 20.19
N ARG A 446 9.52 16.07 20.11
CA ARG A 446 10.97 15.88 19.96
C ARG A 446 11.56 15.07 21.09
N ALA A 447 11.26 15.41 22.34
CA ALA A 447 11.82 14.72 23.50
C ALA A 447 11.41 13.23 23.55
N ALA A 448 10.20 12.91 23.10
CA ALA A 448 9.72 11.54 23.01
C ALA A 448 10.32 10.76 21.82
N MET A 449 10.51 11.41 20.67
CA MET A 449 11.09 10.77 19.46
C MET A 449 12.61 10.70 19.46
N PHE A 450 13.30 11.55 20.22
CA PHE A 450 14.76 11.67 20.23
C PHE A 450 15.29 11.73 21.67
N PRO A 451 15.03 10.72 22.51
CA PRO A 451 15.34 10.76 23.94
C PRO A 451 16.83 10.87 24.27
N THR A 452 17.72 10.59 23.32
CA THR A 452 19.18 10.59 23.50
C THR A 452 19.91 11.67 22.70
N SER A 453 19.21 12.44 21.86
CA SER A 453 19.80 13.49 21.02
C SER A 453 19.53 14.89 21.54
N ASP A 454 20.48 15.80 21.34
CA ASP A 454 20.27 17.23 21.55
C ASP A 454 19.63 17.90 20.31
N GLU A 455 19.14 19.13 20.47
CA GLU A 455 18.47 19.86 19.39
C GLU A 455 19.37 20.06 18.16
N ARG A 456 20.68 20.18 18.36
CA ARG A 456 21.67 20.32 17.29
C ARG A 456 21.76 19.04 16.46
N LYS A 457 21.86 17.87 17.11
CA LYS A 457 21.88 16.57 16.45
C LYS A 457 20.57 16.28 15.70
N ILE A 458 19.43 16.69 16.27
CA ILE A 458 18.12 16.60 15.61
C ILE A 458 18.08 17.48 14.36
N ALA A 459 18.61 18.70 14.43
CA ALA A 459 18.69 19.60 13.26
C ALA A 459 19.63 19.06 12.16
N GLU A 460 20.76 18.45 12.52
CA GLU A 460 21.64 17.74 11.58
C GLU A 460 20.90 16.60 10.87
N ALA A 461 20.22 15.74 11.65
CA ALA A 461 19.44 14.62 11.11
C ALA A 461 18.31 15.08 10.17
N MET A 462 17.60 16.16 10.55
CA MET A 462 16.58 16.78 9.71
C MET A 462 17.16 17.24 8.36
N THR A 463 18.32 17.89 8.39
CA THR A 463 19.00 18.40 7.19
C THR A 463 19.45 17.25 6.29
N GLU A 464 20.05 16.22 6.88
CA GLU A 464 20.50 15.02 6.16
C GLU A 464 19.33 14.30 5.48
N VAL A 465 18.25 14.02 6.22
CA VAL A 465 17.08 13.32 5.69
C VAL A 465 16.40 14.12 4.60
N PHE A 466 16.27 15.44 4.76
CA PHE A 466 15.70 16.29 3.73
C PHE A 466 16.57 16.30 2.47
N ALA A 467 17.90 16.43 2.60
CA ALA A 467 18.80 16.41 1.45
C ALA A 467 18.76 15.08 0.68
N ILE A 468 18.65 13.95 1.39
CA ILE A 468 18.45 12.63 0.76
C ILE A 468 17.10 12.61 0.05
N ALA A 469 16.01 13.01 0.71
CA ALA A 469 14.68 12.98 0.11
C ALA A 469 14.56 13.91 -1.11
N GLU A 470 15.19 15.08 -1.07
CA GLU A 470 15.30 16.01 -2.19
C GLU A 470 16.01 15.36 -3.37
N HIS A 471 17.20 14.79 -3.15
CA HIS A 471 17.96 14.09 -4.18
C HIS A 471 17.18 12.94 -4.81
N GLU A 472 16.57 12.09 -3.98
CA GLU A 472 15.82 10.93 -4.42
C GLU A 472 14.54 11.32 -5.17
N SER A 473 13.88 12.43 -4.80
CA SER A 473 12.65 12.88 -5.45
C SER A 473 12.81 13.11 -6.96
N PHE A 474 14.00 13.57 -7.39
CA PHE A 474 14.34 13.69 -8.82
C PHE A 474 14.35 12.34 -9.53
N GLY A 475 14.82 11.28 -8.87
CA GLY A 475 14.81 9.91 -9.38
C GLY A 475 13.40 9.37 -9.63
N PHE A 476 12.40 9.94 -8.95
CA PHE A 476 10.99 9.66 -9.17
C PHE A 476 10.32 10.67 -10.12
N GLY A 477 11.01 11.67 -10.69
CA GLY A 477 10.34 12.70 -11.50
C GLY A 477 9.44 13.65 -10.69
N GLY A 478 9.60 13.63 -9.36
CA GLY A 478 9.13 14.65 -8.45
C GLY A 478 10.21 15.73 -8.27
N HIS A 479 9.88 16.75 -7.47
CA HIS A 479 10.83 17.77 -7.05
C HIS A 479 10.42 18.28 -5.68
N TRP A 480 11.15 17.86 -4.63
CA TRP A 480 11.07 18.51 -3.34
C TRP A 480 11.83 19.83 -3.40
N TRP A 481 11.25 20.92 -2.90
CA TRP A 481 11.70 22.29 -3.13
C TRP A 481 12.60 22.82 -2.03
N SER A 482 12.14 22.70 -0.79
CA SER A 482 12.85 23.21 0.38
C SER A 482 12.17 22.71 1.63
N LEU A 483 12.92 22.61 2.74
CA LEU A 483 12.33 22.40 4.06
C LEU A 483 11.17 23.39 4.30
N PRO A 484 10.11 23.00 5.01
CA PRO A 484 9.04 23.93 5.33
C PRO A 484 9.53 24.99 6.33
N GLN A 485 8.86 26.15 6.38
CA GLN A 485 9.43 27.38 6.96
C GLN A 485 9.80 27.23 8.45
N GLY A 486 9.00 26.53 9.24
CA GLY A 486 9.31 26.31 10.66
C GLY A 486 10.54 25.42 10.83
N ALA A 487 10.67 24.38 10.01
CA ALA A 487 11.84 23.51 9.97
C ALA A 487 13.12 24.24 9.55
N GLN A 488 13.06 25.09 8.52
CA GLN A 488 14.21 25.93 8.13
C GLN A 488 14.69 26.82 9.27
N ARG A 489 13.76 27.47 10.00
CA ARG A 489 14.10 28.31 11.14
C ARG A 489 14.71 27.51 12.28
N PHE A 490 14.16 26.32 12.56
CA PHE A 490 14.72 25.42 13.57
C PHE A 490 16.17 25.04 13.22
N VAL A 491 16.41 24.57 12.00
CA VAL A 491 17.76 24.23 11.52
C VAL A 491 18.70 25.43 11.59
N GLY A 492 18.29 26.60 11.09
CA GLY A 492 19.11 27.82 11.13
C GLY A 492 19.45 28.28 12.56
N ASN A 493 18.52 28.13 13.51
CA ASN A 493 18.76 28.46 14.91
C ASN A 493 19.77 27.51 15.58
N GLN A 494 19.74 26.22 15.24
CA GLN A 494 20.57 25.20 15.89
C GLN A 494 21.95 25.02 15.23
N LEU A 495 22.06 25.27 13.92
CA LEU A 495 23.30 25.07 13.15
C LEU A 495 23.99 26.38 12.75
N GLY A 496 23.30 27.52 12.85
CA GLY A 496 23.77 28.85 12.43
C GLY A 496 23.37 29.21 10.99
N GLU A 497 23.37 30.51 10.66
CA GLU A 497 23.04 31.01 9.31
C GLU A 497 24.13 30.60 8.30
N GLY A 498 23.93 29.44 7.65
CA GLY A 498 24.84 28.93 6.61
C GLY A 498 24.75 27.41 6.34
N ALA A 499 23.83 26.69 6.99
CA ALA A 499 23.54 25.29 6.72
C ALA A 499 22.56 25.10 5.55
#